data_AF-A0A534IIP3-F1
#
_entry.id   AF-A0A534IIP3-F1
#
_cell.length_a   1.000
_cell.length_b   1.000
_cell.length_c   1.000
_cell.angle_alpha   90.00
_cell.angle_beta   90.00
_cell.angle_gamma   90.00
#
_symmetry.space_group_name_H-M   'P 1'
#
loop_
_entity.id
_entity.type
_entity.pdbx_description
1 polymer ?
#
loop_
_entity_poly.entity_id
_entity_poly.type
_entity_poly.pdbx_seq_one_letter_code
_entity_poly.pdbx_strand_id
1 'polypeptide(L)'
;MDRRGALLFEYNPLPMTAMTVSGILLLTIVTLAAPVAFPPELFGVVCFAPLGAAVVYAVLQSPRPTRICTGGIEPSRPLWRRLVRAPAFFAWQDVRNVYPAAYEISGAAMSPFASSAGTLVHTGLGLELADGRRIVVKFTPGSIRAFRGESPGFTYAMASVREAFEGLRRPLVSDVRPYSDGEVLEMHKEARRPLVGLAAIVYAFFLPPAILAAILYALAASGVRADLPLLLAAIVIALVPPIASMEYTIQKSRRRNWLLAELAKHEEAARART
;
A
#
# COMPACT_ATOMS: atom_id res chain seq x y z
N MET A 1 -34.45 -10.71 -2.82
CA MET A 1 -33.51 -10.64 -3.96
C MET A 1 -32.19 -10.12 -3.46
N ASP A 2 -31.10 -10.81 -3.77
CA ASP A 2 -29.74 -10.37 -3.40
C ASP A 2 -29.45 -9.03 -4.09
N ARG A 3 -29.19 -7.97 -3.30
CA ARG A 3 -28.89 -6.62 -3.82
C ARG A 3 -27.64 -6.59 -4.71
N ARG A 4 -26.84 -7.65 -4.69
CA ARG A 4 -25.61 -7.78 -5.49
C ARG A 4 -25.88 -7.98 -6.98
N GLY A 5 -26.97 -8.66 -7.35
CA GLY A 5 -27.18 -9.08 -8.74
C GLY A 5 -26.17 -10.13 -9.22
N ALA A 6 -26.05 -10.31 -10.54
CA ALA A 6 -25.20 -11.33 -11.15
C ALA A 6 -23.71 -10.98 -11.01
N LEU A 7 -22.86 -12.00 -10.81
CA LEU A 7 -21.41 -11.83 -10.80
C LEU A 7 -20.90 -11.61 -12.23
N LEU A 8 -20.22 -10.49 -12.46
CA LEU A 8 -19.61 -10.14 -13.75
C LEU A 8 -18.13 -10.54 -13.80
N PHE A 9 -17.41 -10.36 -12.69
CA PHE A 9 -15.98 -10.67 -12.62
C PHE A 9 -15.52 -10.96 -11.20
N GLU A 10 -14.59 -11.91 -11.05
CA GLU A 10 -13.92 -12.22 -9.79
C GLU A 10 -12.40 -12.21 -9.99
N TYR A 11 -11.72 -11.44 -9.14
CA TYR A 11 -10.27 -11.36 -9.11
C TYR A 11 -9.75 -11.93 -7.80
N ASN A 12 -8.87 -12.92 -7.89
CA ASN A 12 -8.18 -13.52 -6.76
C ASN A 12 -6.78 -12.88 -6.60
N PRO A 13 -6.58 -12.02 -5.58
CA PRO A 13 -5.27 -11.43 -5.34
C PRO A 13 -4.28 -12.51 -4.87
N LEU A 14 -2.99 -12.29 -5.11
CA LEU A 14 -1.95 -13.12 -4.53
C LEU A 14 -2.09 -13.14 -2.99
N PRO A 15 -1.99 -14.31 -2.34
CA PRO A 15 -2.22 -14.44 -0.91
C PRO A 15 -1.20 -13.66 -0.08
N MET A 16 0.03 -13.54 -0.59
CA MET A 16 1.13 -12.79 0.03
C MET A 16 1.95 -12.08 -1.04
N THR A 17 2.57 -10.96 -0.65
CA THR A 17 3.55 -10.27 -1.51
C THR A 17 4.88 -11.03 -1.51
N ALA A 18 5.65 -10.92 -2.61
CA ALA A 18 6.98 -11.50 -2.67
C ALA A 18 7.88 -11.04 -1.51
N MET A 19 7.76 -9.78 -1.08
CA MET A 19 8.51 -9.24 0.06
C MET A 19 8.12 -9.92 1.39
N THR A 20 6.83 -10.17 1.63
CA THR A 20 6.37 -10.87 2.83
C THR A 20 6.95 -12.29 2.86
N VAL A 21 6.93 -12.99 1.72
CA VAL A 21 7.51 -14.34 1.60
C VAL A 21 9.02 -14.30 1.85
N SER A 22 9.75 -13.37 1.23
CA SER A 22 11.20 -13.21 1.45
C SER A 22 11.54 -12.88 2.90
N GLY A 23 10.74 -12.02 3.55
CA GLY A 23 10.94 -11.66 4.96
C GLY A 23 10.74 -12.87 5.89
N ILE A 24 9.69 -13.66 5.67
CA ILE A 24 9.45 -14.90 6.43
C ILE A 24 10.58 -15.89 6.19
N LEU A 25 11.01 -16.07 4.93
CA LEU A 25 12.11 -16.97 4.59
C LEU A 25 13.41 -16.57 5.29
N LEU A 26 13.77 -15.28 5.23
CA LEU A 26 14.97 -14.76 5.87
C LEU A 26 14.91 -14.95 7.40
N LEU A 27 13.80 -14.58 8.04
CA LEU A 27 13.61 -14.80 9.47
C LEU A 27 13.70 -16.28 9.82
N THR A 28 13.15 -17.16 8.99
CA THR A 28 13.24 -18.61 9.20
C THR A 28 14.69 -19.08 9.15
N ILE A 29 15.46 -18.66 8.13
CA ILE A 29 16.89 -19.01 8.00
C ILE A 29 17.67 -18.49 9.20
N VAL A 30 17.51 -17.21 9.56
CA VAL A 30 18.23 -16.59 10.68
C VAL A 30 17.88 -17.27 11.99
N THR A 31 16.60 -17.50 12.27
CA THR A 31 16.16 -18.16 13.50
C THR A 31 16.66 -19.61 13.61
N LEU A 32 16.68 -20.36 12.50
CA LEU A 32 17.17 -21.75 12.49
C LEU A 32 18.70 -21.87 12.51
N ALA A 33 19.42 -20.89 11.94
CA ALA A 33 20.89 -20.87 11.93
C ALA A 33 21.49 -20.23 13.21
N ALA A 34 20.73 -19.42 13.94
CA ALA A 34 21.19 -18.75 15.15
C ALA A 34 21.82 -19.69 16.22
N PRO A 35 21.32 -20.92 16.47
CA PRO A 35 21.95 -21.86 17.41
C PRO A 35 23.38 -22.26 17.04
N VAL A 36 23.78 -22.11 15.77
CA VAL A 36 25.15 -22.40 15.30
C VAL A 36 26.09 -21.21 15.58
N ALA A 37 25.55 -19.99 15.65
CA ALA A 37 26.32 -18.76 15.77
C ALA A 37 26.34 -18.18 17.20
N PHE A 38 25.40 -18.56 18.06
CA PHE A 38 25.25 -18.02 19.42
C PHE A 38 25.21 -19.13 20.48
N PRO A 39 25.64 -18.85 21.72
CA PRO A 39 25.50 -19.77 22.85
C PRO A 39 24.04 -20.23 23.04
N PRO A 40 23.80 -21.51 23.37
CA PRO A 40 22.45 -22.06 23.54
C PRO A 40 21.63 -21.36 24.63
N GLU A 41 22.31 -20.72 25.60
CA GLU A 41 21.73 -19.92 26.68
C GLU A 41 20.97 -18.68 26.16
N LEU A 42 21.34 -18.17 24.98
CA LEU A 42 20.67 -17.06 24.31
C LEU A 42 19.51 -17.52 23.42
N PHE A 43 19.27 -18.83 23.30
CA PHE A 43 18.26 -19.41 22.42
C PHE A 43 17.07 -19.92 23.20
N GLY A 44 15.90 -19.28 23.01
CA GLY A 44 14.65 -19.66 23.65
C GLY A 44 13.43 -19.30 22.81
N VAL A 45 12.23 -19.53 23.34
CA VAL A 45 10.95 -19.25 22.63
C VAL A 45 10.88 -17.79 22.13
N VAL A 46 11.50 -16.85 22.85
CA VAL A 46 11.59 -15.44 22.47
C VAL A 46 12.33 -15.22 21.13
N CYS A 47 13.30 -16.07 20.78
CA CYS A 47 14.02 -15.99 19.50
C CYS A 47 13.13 -16.30 18.28
N PHE A 48 12.02 -17.01 18.50
CA PHE A 48 11.02 -17.28 17.48
C PHE A 48 9.94 -16.19 17.40
N ALA A 49 9.89 -15.25 18.35
CA ALA A 49 8.87 -14.21 18.37
C ALA A 49 8.83 -13.34 17.10
N PRO A 50 9.97 -12.91 16.51
CA PRO A 50 9.94 -12.17 15.25
C PRO A 50 9.35 -12.98 14.09
N LEU A 51 9.68 -14.27 14.00
CA LEU A 51 9.13 -15.17 12.98
C LEU A 51 7.63 -15.40 13.19
N GLY A 52 7.20 -15.68 14.43
CA GLY A 52 5.79 -15.84 14.79
C GLY A 52 4.98 -14.58 14.47
N ALA A 53 5.50 -13.39 14.83
CA ALA A 53 4.88 -12.11 14.51
C ALA A 53 4.74 -11.90 12.98
N ALA A 54 5.77 -12.23 12.20
CA ALA A 54 5.73 -12.13 10.74
C ALA A 54 4.68 -13.07 10.12
N VAL A 55 4.56 -14.30 10.61
CA VAL A 55 3.55 -15.27 10.15
C VAL A 55 2.15 -14.80 10.51
N VAL A 56 1.91 -14.39 11.76
CA VAL A 56 0.61 -13.84 12.20
C VAL A 56 0.23 -12.63 11.35
N TYR A 57 1.17 -11.72 11.11
CA TYR A 57 0.97 -10.58 10.24
C TYR A 57 0.56 -11.00 8.81
N ALA A 58 1.24 -11.97 8.22
CA ALA A 58 0.92 -12.47 6.88
C ALA A 58 -0.48 -13.09 6.80
N VAL A 59 -0.89 -13.87 7.80
CA VAL A 59 -2.25 -14.43 7.90
C VAL A 59 -3.29 -13.32 8.03
N LEU A 60 -3.05 -12.33 8.90
CA LEU A 60 -3.95 -11.19 9.08
C LEU A 60 -4.10 -10.34 7.82
N GLN A 61 -3.07 -10.29 6.97
CA GLN A 61 -3.10 -9.57 5.70
C GLN A 61 -3.69 -10.40 4.54
N SER A 62 -4.01 -11.68 4.75
CA SER A 62 -4.49 -12.56 3.69
C SER A 62 -5.78 -12.02 3.04
N PRO A 63 -5.75 -11.74 1.72
CA PRO A 63 -6.85 -11.09 1.01
C PRO A 63 -8.01 -12.05 0.74
N ARG A 64 -9.19 -11.49 0.51
CA ARG A 64 -10.31 -12.18 -0.14
C ARG A 64 -10.38 -11.84 -1.64
N PRO A 65 -11.13 -12.61 -2.43
CA PRO A 65 -11.41 -12.24 -3.81
C PRO A 65 -12.09 -10.87 -3.89
N THR A 66 -11.74 -10.07 -4.90
CA THR A 66 -12.54 -8.91 -5.33
C THR A 66 -13.63 -9.42 -6.25
N ARG A 67 -14.89 -9.05 -6.01
CA ARG A 67 -16.03 -9.45 -6.85
C ARG A 67 -16.75 -8.23 -7.38
N ILE A 68 -17.02 -8.22 -8.67
CA ILE A 68 -17.78 -7.20 -9.38
C ILE A 68 -19.09 -7.84 -9.80
N CYS A 69 -20.19 -7.27 -9.34
CA CYS A 69 -21.53 -7.73 -9.63
C CYS A 69 -22.33 -6.62 -10.33
N THR A 70 -23.45 -6.97 -10.95
CA THR A 70 -24.31 -5.99 -11.64
C THR A 70 -24.85 -4.91 -10.71
N GLY A 71 -25.02 -5.21 -9.41
CA GLY A 71 -25.52 -4.26 -8.40
C GLY A 71 -24.44 -3.55 -7.59
N GLY A 72 -23.16 -3.94 -7.69
CA GLY A 72 -22.09 -3.33 -6.90
C GLY A 72 -20.75 -4.07 -6.95
N ILE A 73 -19.84 -3.69 -6.05
CA ILE A 73 -18.51 -4.28 -5.90
C ILE A 73 -18.25 -4.71 -4.46
N GLU A 74 -17.58 -5.85 -4.30
CA GLU A 74 -17.02 -6.34 -3.06
C GLU A 74 -15.48 -6.31 -3.19
N PRO A 75 -14.81 -5.22 -2.75
CA PRO A 75 -13.36 -5.11 -2.83
C PRO A 75 -12.64 -6.12 -1.94
N SER A 76 -11.51 -6.63 -2.41
CA SER A 76 -10.61 -7.46 -1.60
C SER A 76 -10.24 -6.76 -0.29
N ARG A 77 -10.30 -7.52 0.82
CA ARG A 77 -9.90 -7.04 2.15
C ARG A 77 -9.06 -8.05 2.89
N PRO A 78 -8.07 -7.58 3.67
CA PRO A 78 -7.31 -8.42 4.57
C PRO A 78 -8.19 -8.99 5.68
N LEU A 79 -7.77 -10.11 6.29
CA LEU A 79 -8.48 -10.79 7.37
C LEU A 79 -8.80 -9.87 8.54
N TRP A 80 -7.87 -9.04 8.98
CA TRP A 80 -8.09 -8.16 10.12
C TRP A 80 -9.26 -7.19 9.92
N ARG A 81 -9.44 -6.63 8.70
CA ARG A 81 -10.58 -5.73 8.41
C ARG A 81 -11.92 -6.46 8.43
N ARG A 82 -11.91 -7.77 8.18
CA ARG A 82 -13.10 -8.63 8.25
C ARG A 82 -13.50 -8.85 9.70
N LEU A 83 -12.52 -9.04 10.59
CA LEU A 83 -12.77 -9.16 12.03
C LEU A 83 -13.41 -7.89 12.61
N VAL A 84 -13.07 -6.71 12.08
CA VAL A 84 -13.62 -5.41 12.51
C VAL A 84 -14.97 -5.07 11.81
N ARG A 85 -15.61 -6.02 11.10
CA ARG A 85 -16.94 -5.88 10.46
C ARG A 85 -17.12 -4.64 9.55
N ALA A 86 -16.06 -4.19 8.88
CA ALA A 86 -16.19 -3.07 7.94
C ALA A 86 -17.12 -3.44 6.76
N PRO A 87 -17.91 -2.50 6.18
CA PRO A 87 -18.96 -2.79 5.19
C PRO A 87 -18.38 -3.45 3.93
N ALA A 88 -18.67 -4.71 3.65
CA ALA A 88 -17.94 -5.50 2.65
C ALA A 88 -18.30 -5.18 1.19
N PHE A 89 -19.51 -4.68 0.96
CA PHE A 89 -20.09 -4.47 -0.37
C PHE A 89 -20.46 -3.00 -0.56
N PHE A 90 -20.18 -2.46 -1.75
CA PHE A 90 -20.54 -1.11 -2.17
C PHE A 90 -21.49 -1.22 -3.36
N ALA A 91 -22.75 -0.84 -3.16
CA ALA A 91 -23.73 -0.85 -4.23
C ALA A 91 -23.44 0.31 -5.20
N TRP A 92 -23.67 0.11 -6.50
CA TRP A 92 -23.38 1.16 -7.50
C TRP A 92 -24.18 2.44 -7.29
N GLN A 93 -25.35 2.37 -6.66
CA GLN A 93 -26.15 3.52 -6.26
C GLN A 93 -25.43 4.42 -5.23
N ASP A 94 -24.59 3.83 -4.36
CA ASP A 94 -23.85 4.55 -3.32
C ASP A 94 -22.49 5.06 -3.85
N VAL A 95 -22.13 4.67 -5.07
CA VAL A 95 -20.90 5.06 -5.76
C VAL A 95 -21.21 6.19 -6.73
N ARG A 96 -20.55 7.33 -6.52
CA ARG A 96 -20.69 8.55 -7.31
C ARG A 96 -19.80 8.53 -8.55
N ASN A 97 -18.53 8.18 -8.37
CA ASN A 97 -17.55 8.11 -9.45
C ASN A 97 -16.75 6.80 -9.37
N VAL A 98 -16.47 6.22 -10.54
CA VAL A 98 -15.53 5.13 -10.73
C VAL A 98 -14.51 5.52 -11.79
N TYR A 99 -13.22 5.37 -11.50
CA TYR A 99 -12.15 5.83 -12.37
C TYR A 99 -10.88 4.98 -12.20
N PRO A 100 -9.98 4.96 -13.19
CA PRO A 100 -8.64 4.39 -13.01
C PRO A 100 -7.90 5.14 -11.90
N ALA A 101 -7.52 4.45 -10.84
CA ALA A 101 -6.76 5.05 -9.74
C ALA A 101 -5.32 4.57 -9.77
N ALA A 102 -4.39 5.50 -9.88
CA ALA A 102 -3.00 5.20 -9.58
C ALA A 102 -2.85 4.89 -8.09
N TYR A 103 -2.14 3.80 -7.79
CA TYR A 103 -1.71 3.51 -6.43
C TYR A 103 -0.31 2.94 -6.42
N GLU A 104 0.38 3.24 -5.33
CA GLU A 104 1.65 2.60 -5.04
C GLU A 104 1.37 1.41 -4.15
N ILE A 105 1.80 0.22 -4.59
CA ILE A 105 2.07 -0.85 -3.63
C ILE A 105 3.29 -0.34 -2.90
N SER A 106 3.11 0.02 -1.63
CA SER A 106 4.11 0.65 -0.79
C SER A 106 5.29 -0.29 -0.55
N GLY A 107 6.15 -0.46 -1.56
CA GLY A 107 7.57 -0.74 -1.34
C GLY A 107 8.14 0.31 -0.40
N ALA A 108 7.63 1.55 -0.43
CA ALA A 108 7.96 2.63 0.51
C ALA A 108 7.84 2.28 2.00
N ALA A 109 6.91 1.39 2.38
CA ALA A 109 6.74 1.01 3.79
C ALA A 109 7.81 0.00 4.26
N MET A 110 8.45 -0.72 3.34
CA MET A 110 9.41 -1.80 3.66
C MET A 110 10.81 -1.59 3.06
N SER A 111 10.95 -0.69 2.08
CA SER A 111 12.20 -0.27 1.46
C SER A 111 12.03 1.09 0.77
N PRO A 112 12.67 2.15 1.28
CA PRO A 112 12.69 3.45 0.60
C PRO A 112 13.28 3.38 -0.82
N PHE A 113 14.13 2.37 -1.11
CA PHE A 113 14.72 2.15 -2.43
C PHE A 113 13.76 1.59 -3.47
N ALA A 114 12.77 0.79 -3.05
CA ALA A 114 11.75 0.28 -3.97
C ALA A 114 10.81 1.38 -4.48
N SER A 115 10.72 2.50 -3.74
CA SER A 115 9.85 3.64 -4.06
C SER A 115 10.59 4.86 -4.60
N SER A 116 11.93 4.89 -4.52
CA SER A 116 12.76 6.07 -4.83
C SER A 116 12.77 6.45 -6.31
N ALA A 117 12.65 5.46 -7.19
CA ALA A 117 12.66 5.68 -8.63
C ALA A 117 11.28 6.06 -9.20
N GLY A 118 10.21 6.05 -8.38
CA GLY A 118 8.85 6.32 -8.88
C GLY A 118 8.38 5.33 -9.96
N THR A 119 9.05 4.18 -10.07
CA THR A 119 9.00 3.27 -11.23
C THR A 119 7.85 2.28 -11.23
N LEU A 120 7.12 2.13 -10.13
CA LEU A 120 6.02 1.17 -10.02
C LEU A 120 4.74 1.84 -9.51
N VAL A 121 4.14 2.64 -10.38
CA VAL A 121 2.75 3.06 -10.22
C VAL A 121 1.88 1.95 -10.80
N HIS A 122 1.01 1.39 -9.96
CA HIS A 122 0.05 0.38 -10.39
C HIS A 122 -1.30 1.03 -10.64
N THR A 123 -2.02 0.51 -11.63
CA THR A 123 -3.39 0.93 -11.90
C THR A 123 -4.37 0.06 -11.11
N GLY A 124 -5.22 0.72 -10.34
CA GLY A 124 -6.31 0.16 -9.58
C GLY A 124 -7.64 0.80 -9.96
N LEU A 125 -8.71 0.40 -9.27
CA LEU A 125 -10.03 0.99 -9.44
C LEU A 125 -10.30 1.97 -8.29
N GLY A 126 -10.47 3.25 -8.60
CA GLY A 126 -10.91 4.27 -7.67
C GLY A 126 -12.43 4.30 -7.59
N LEU A 127 -12.95 4.28 -6.37
CA LEU A 127 -14.37 4.46 -6.06
C LEU A 127 -14.51 5.70 -5.19
N GLU A 128 -15.33 6.65 -5.63
CA GLU A 128 -15.75 7.79 -4.82
C GLU A 128 -17.21 7.57 -4.42
N LEU A 129 -17.45 7.40 -3.12
CA LEU A 129 -18.78 7.17 -2.57
C LEU A 129 -19.55 8.49 -2.47
N ALA A 130 -20.89 8.40 -2.37
CA ALA A 130 -21.77 9.56 -2.22
C ALA A 130 -21.45 10.40 -0.95
N ASP A 131 -20.88 9.78 0.08
CA ASP A 131 -20.44 10.44 1.31
C ASP A 131 -19.04 11.09 1.21
N GLY A 132 -18.43 11.09 0.02
CA GLY A 132 -17.11 11.68 -0.24
C GLY A 132 -15.92 10.78 0.09
N ARG A 133 -16.14 9.57 0.65
CA ARG A 133 -15.05 8.63 0.89
C ARG A 133 -14.49 8.11 -0.43
N ARG A 134 -13.16 8.01 -0.50
CA ARG A 134 -12.44 7.43 -1.63
C ARG A 134 -11.82 6.10 -1.25
N ILE A 135 -12.06 5.10 -2.09
CA ILE A 135 -11.56 3.74 -1.91
C ILE A 135 -10.78 3.36 -3.15
N VAL A 136 -9.61 2.77 -2.98
CA VAL A 136 -8.83 2.22 -4.08
C VAL A 136 -8.81 0.71 -3.99
N VAL A 137 -9.38 0.05 -4.98
CA VAL A 137 -9.31 -1.41 -5.16
C VAL A 137 -8.01 -1.72 -5.91
N LYS A 138 -7.17 -2.51 -5.25
CA LYS A 138 -5.82 -2.83 -5.73
C LYS A 138 -5.84 -4.12 -6.54
N PHE A 139 -5.10 -4.12 -7.65
CA PHE A 139 -4.89 -5.30 -8.49
C PHE A 139 -3.40 -5.55 -8.64
N THR A 140 -2.91 -6.65 -8.06
CA THR A 140 -1.50 -7.02 -8.11
C THR A 140 -1.14 -7.49 -9.51
N PRO A 141 -0.13 -6.89 -10.17
CA PRO A 141 0.33 -7.38 -11.47
C PRO A 141 0.99 -8.76 -11.31
N GLY A 142 0.58 -9.72 -12.14
CA GLY A 142 1.17 -11.06 -12.17
C GLY A 142 2.57 -11.13 -12.80
N SER A 143 3.00 -10.07 -13.48
CA SER A 143 4.33 -9.93 -14.06
C SER A 143 4.71 -8.45 -14.12
N ILE A 144 5.92 -8.09 -13.71
CA ILE A 144 6.46 -6.72 -13.91
C ILE A 144 6.77 -6.57 -15.41
N ARG A 145 5.77 -6.19 -16.20
CA ARG A 145 6.02 -5.73 -17.58
C ARG A 145 6.43 -4.28 -17.48
N ALA A 146 7.70 -3.99 -17.79
CA ALA A 146 8.39 -2.73 -17.53
C ALA A 146 7.72 -1.45 -18.08
N PHE A 147 6.58 -1.53 -18.79
CA PHE A 147 5.93 -0.39 -19.43
C PHE A 147 4.38 -0.44 -19.43
N ARG A 148 3.73 -1.41 -18.78
CA ARG A 148 2.26 -1.41 -18.59
C ARG A 148 1.93 -1.41 -17.10
N GLY A 149 1.45 -0.26 -16.62
CA GLY A 149 0.93 -0.11 -15.25
C GLY A 149 -0.39 -0.86 -15.00
N GLU A 150 -1.07 -1.26 -16.07
CA GLU A 150 -2.31 -2.01 -16.03
C GLU A 150 -2.08 -3.52 -15.92
N SER A 151 -2.64 -4.13 -14.87
CA SER A 151 -2.68 -5.59 -14.73
C SER A 151 -3.91 -6.16 -15.47
N PRO A 152 -3.86 -7.42 -15.95
CA PRO A 152 -5.04 -8.07 -16.52
C PRO A 152 -6.24 -8.03 -15.57
N GLY A 153 -6.01 -8.22 -14.27
CA GLY A 153 -7.04 -8.10 -13.25
C GLY A 153 -7.73 -6.74 -13.23
N PHE A 154 -6.97 -5.65 -13.39
CA PHE A 154 -7.53 -4.31 -13.53
C PHE A 154 -8.30 -4.14 -14.84
N THR A 155 -7.73 -4.57 -15.98
CA THR A 155 -8.37 -4.39 -17.29
C THR A 155 -9.72 -5.09 -17.37
N TYR A 156 -9.80 -6.35 -16.92
CA TYR A 156 -11.07 -7.08 -16.86
C TYR A 156 -12.04 -6.49 -15.85
N ALA A 157 -11.55 -6.08 -14.67
CA ALA A 157 -12.39 -5.40 -13.69
C ALA A 157 -13.02 -4.11 -14.24
N MET A 158 -12.22 -3.28 -14.90
CA MET A 158 -12.69 -2.02 -15.48
C MET A 158 -13.70 -2.26 -16.61
N ALA A 159 -13.49 -3.29 -17.44
CA ALA A 159 -14.45 -3.69 -18.46
C ALA A 159 -15.80 -4.11 -17.86
N SER A 160 -15.79 -4.96 -16.82
CA SER A 160 -17.01 -5.38 -16.12
C SER A 160 -17.72 -4.24 -15.38
N VAL A 161 -16.98 -3.26 -14.87
CA VAL A 161 -17.59 -2.04 -14.32
C VAL A 161 -18.25 -1.22 -15.42
N ARG A 162 -17.61 -1.04 -16.58
CA ARG A 162 -18.20 -0.35 -17.73
C ARG A 162 -19.51 -1.02 -18.15
N GLU A 163 -19.49 -2.34 -18.30
CA GLU A 163 -20.69 -3.14 -18.60
C GLU A 163 -21.80 -2.93 -17.56
N ALA A 164 -21.48 -2.96 -16.27
CA ALA A 164 -22.46 -2.69 -15.21
C ALA A 164 -23.06 -1.28 -15.31
N PHE A 165 -22.23 -0.26 -15.57
CA PHE A 165 -22.66 1.14 -15.65
C PHE A 165 -23.45 1.44 -16.94
N GLU A 166 -23.10 0.80 -18.05
CA GLU A 166 -23.88 0.81 -19.29
C GLU A 166 -25.28 0.22 -19.05
N GLY A 167 -25.37 -0.93 -18.38
CA GLY A 167 -26.64 -1.53 -17.97
C GLY A 167 -27.49 -0.64 -17.06
N LEU A 168 -26.83 0.17 -16.22
CA LEU A 168 -27.46 1.18 -15.37
C LEU A 168 -27.76 2.51 -16.09
N ARG A 169 -27.33 2.68 -17.35
CA ARG A 169 -27.38 3.94 -18.12
C ARG A 169 -26.79 5.12 -17.34
N ARG A 170 -25.69 4.89 -16.63
CA ARG A 170 -24.99 5.91 -15.84
C ARG A 170 -23.55 6.08 -16.35
N PRO A 171 -23.03 7.30 -16.42
CA PRO A 171 -21.61 7.50 -16.67
C PRO A 171 -20.79 6.98 -15.48
N LEU A 172 -19.58 6.50 -15.76
CA LEU A 172 -18.62 6.11 -14.72
C LEU A 172 -18.27 7.27 -13.79
N VAL A 173 -18.16 8.47 -14.35
CA VAL A 173 -17.83 9.68 -13.61
C VAL A 173 -18.94 10.70 -13.85
N SER A 174 -19.64 11.06 -12.78
CA SER A 174 -20.81 11.95 -12.80
C SER A 174 -20.47 13.39 -12.46
N ASP A 175 -19.41 13.61 -11.68
CA ASP A 175 -18.94 14.95 -11.28
C ASP A 175 -17.41 15.02 -11.34
N VAL A 176 -16.91 15.99 -12.10
CA VAL A 176 -15.48 16.30 -12.22
C VAL A 176 -15.30 17.79 -12.22
N ARG A 177 -14.33 18.25 -11.43
CA ARG A 177 -13.87 19.63 -11.49
C ARG A 177 -13.28 19.90 -12.88
N PRO A 178 -13.76 20.91 -13.62
CA PRO A 178 -13.11 21.30 -14.86
C PRO A 178 -11.71 21.83 -14.55
N TYR A 179 -10.71 21.29 -15.24
CA TYR A 179 -9.33 21.76 -15.17
C TYR A 179 -8.97 22.39 -16.51
N SER A 180 -8.23 23.49 -16.47
CA SER A 180 -7.59 24.05 -17.65
C SER A 180 -6.38 23.20 -18.08
N ASP A 181 -5.98 23.29 -19.34
CA ASP A 181 -4.79 22.59 -19.86
C ASP A 181 -3.52 22.94 -19.06
N GLY A 182 -3.41 24.20 -18.63
CA GLY A 182 -2.32 24.65 -17.77
C GLY A 182 -2.32 23.99 -16.38
N GLU A 183 -3.49 23.84 -15.76
CA GLU A 183 -3.63 23.11 -14.49
C GLU A 183 -3.30 21.62 -14.66
N VAL A 184 -3.77 20.99 -15.74
CA VAL A 184 -3.47 19.58 -16.08
C VAL A 184 -1.96 19.37 -16.21
N LEU A 185 -1.26 20.27 -16.92
CA LEU A 185 0.19 20.19 -17.09
C LEU A 185 0.94 20.29 -15.75
N GLU A 186 0.57 21.24 -14.90
CA GLU A 186 1.19 21.41 -13.58
C GLU A 186 0.89 20.23 -12.64
N MET A 187 -0.32 19.66 -12.71
CA MET A 187 -0.66 18.45 -11.97
C MET A 187 0.20 17.25 -12.41
N HIS A 188 0.43 17.07 -13.71
CA HIS A 188 1.34 16.03 -14.22
C HIS A 188 2.79 16.26 -13.78
N LYS A 189 3.26 17.51 -13.82
CA LYS A 189 4.61 17.89 -13.39
C LYS A 189 4.82 17.59 -11.92
N GLU A 190 3.85 17.93 -11.07
CA GLU A 190 3.88 17.64 -9.64
C GLU A 190 3.83 16.13 -9.37
N ALA A 191 2.95 15.39 -10.06
CA ALA A 191 2.83 13.94 -9.89
C ALA A 191 4.12 13.19 -10.30
N ARG A 192 4.92 13.72 -11.22
CA ARG A 192 6.20 13.14 -11.64
C ARG A 192 7.36 13.40 -10.68
N ARG A 193 7.19 14.25 -9.67
CA ARG A 193 8.27 14.54 -8.72
C ARG A 193 8.65 13.28 -7.92
N PRO A 194 9.95 13.04 -7.67
CA PRO A 194 10.39 11.93 -6.84
C PRO A 194 9.84 12.09 -5.43
N LEU A 195 9.43 10.97 -4.82
CA LEU A 195 8.87 10.98 -3.46
C LEU A 195 9.93 11.42 -2.44
N VAL A 196 11.13 10.84 -2.51
CA VAL A 196 12.23 11.16 -1.62
C VAL A 196 13.51 11.23 -2.44
N GLY A 197 14.37 12.22 -2.16
CA GLY A 197 15.70 12.31 -2.79
C GLY A 197 16.62 11.21 -2.26
N LEU A 198 17.60 10.79 -3.09
CA LEU A 198 18.56 9.73 -2.73
C LEU A 198 19.26 10.02 -1.39
N ALA A 199 19.65 11.26 -1.14
CA ALA A 199 20.30 11.68 0.11
C ALA A 199 19.43 11.37 1.35
N ALA A 200 18.13 11.67 1.29
CA ALA A 200 17.22 11.43 2.40
C ALA A 200 17.01 9.93 2.68
N ILE A 201 17.11 9.08 1.65
CA ILE A 201 17.09 7.62 1.82
C ILE A 201 18.34 7.13 2.55
N VAL A 202 19.52 7.62 2.14
CA VAL A 202 20.79 7.29 2.79
C VAL A 202 20.74 7.68 4.26
N TYR A 203 20.33 8.91 4.57
CA TYR A 203 20.20 9.36 5.96
C TYR A 203 19.21 8.51 6.76
N ALA A 204 18.03 8.17 6.20
CA ALA A 204 17.05 7.36 6.92
C ALA A 204 17.58 5.96 7.31
N PHE A 205 18.54 5.41 6.57
CA PHE A 205 19.11 4.08 6.83
C PHE A 205 20.29 4.11 7.81
N PHE A 206 21.19 5.09 7.69
CA PHE A 206 22.39 5.17 8.53
C PHE A 206 22.16 5.89 9.86
N LEU A 207 21.14 6.74 9.95
CA LEU A 207 20.90 7.53 11.16
C LEU A 207 20.45 6.67 12.37
N PRO A 208 19.60 5.63 12.24
CA PRO A 208 19.25 4.77 13.37
C PRO A 208 20.44 4.08 14.04
N PRO A 209 21.33 3.35 13.32
CA PRO A 209 22.48 2.73 13.97
C PRO A 209 23.47 3.78 14.49
N ALA A 210 23.61 4.94 13.84
CA ALA A 210 24.47 6.02 14.33
C ALA A 210 23.95 6.64 15.64
N ILE A 211 22.65 6.89 15.75
CA ILE A 211 22.00 7.36 16.99
C ILE A 211 22.20 6.33 18.09
N LEU A 212 21.94 5.05 17.79
CA LEU A 212 22.10 3.98 18.78
C LEU A 212 23.56 3.89 19.28
N ALA A 213 24.53 3.92 18.35
CA ALA A 213 25.95 3.92 18.70
C ALA A 213 26.34 5.13 19.55
N ALA A 214 25.86 6.33 19.21
CA ALA A 214 26.13 7.55 19.96
C ALA A 214 25.54 7.50 21.38
N ILE A 215 24.31 7.02 21.54
CA ILE A 215 23.68 6.84 22.85
C ILE A 215 24.47 5.82 23.68
N LEU A 216 24.79 4.65 23.12
CA LEU A 216 25.56 3.63 23.81
C LEU A 216 26.95 4.13 24.22
N TYR A 217 27.62 4.90 23.35
CA TYR A 217 28.90 5.53 23.66
C TYR A 217 28.78 6.53 24.81
N ALA A 218 27.75 7.39 24.80
CA ALA A 218 27.52 8.35 25.88
C ALA A 218 27.23 7.66 27.22
N LEU A 219 26.46 6.57 27.22
CA LEU A 219 26.19 5.77 28.41
C LEU A 219 27.47 5.12 28.96
N ALA A 220 28.29 4.56 28.08
CA ALA A 220 29.59 4.00 28.46
C ALA A 220 30.53 5.06 29.04
N ALA A 221 30.63 6.23 28.38
CA ALA A 221 31.49 7.34 28.82
C ALA A 221 31.04 7.95 30.16
N SER A 222 29.75 7.88 30.49
CA SER A 222 29.19 8.36 31.76
C SER A 222 29.18 7.31 32.87
N GLY A 223 29.64 6.08 32.60
CA GLY A 223 29.64 4.98 33.57
C GLY A 223 28.23 4.49 33.94
N VAL A 224 27.20 4.88 33.19
CA VAL A 224 25.82 4.44 33.42
C VAL A 224 25.66 3.02 32.90
N ARG A 225 25.17 2.13 33.76
CA ARG A 225 24.88 0.75 33.37
C ARG A 225 23.69 0.75 32.40
N ALA A 226 23.88 0.19 31.22
CA ALA A 226 22.82 0.03 30.22
C ALA A 226 21.85 -1.07 30.66
N ASP A 227 20.86 -0.70 31.47
CA ASP A 227 19.78 -1.59 31.83
C ASP A 227 18.73 -1.69 30.71
N LEU A 228 17.87 -2.71 30.79
CA LEU A 228 16.85 -2.98 29.78
C LEU A 228 15.96 -1.76 29.43
N PRO A 229 15.42 -0.97 30.40
CA PRO A 229 14.58 0.17 30.05
C PRO A 229 15.34 1.25 29.28
N LEU A 230 16.61 1.50 29.61
CA LEU A 230 17.44 2.49 28.93
C LEU A 230 17.79 2.05 27.50
N LEU A 231 18.06 0.76 27.31
CA LEU A 231 18.26 0.17 25.97
C LEU A 231 16.98 0.27 25.12
N LEU A 232 15.81 -0.02 25.68
CA LEU A 232 14.53 0.15 24.99
C LEU A 232 14.29 1.61 24.62
N ALA A 233 14.57 2.56 25.52
CA ALA A 233 14.47 3.98 25.23
C ALA A 233 15.41 4.40 24.08
N ALA A 234 16.65 3.90 24.07
CA ALA A 234 17.61 4.16 23.00
C ALA A 234 17.11 3.66 21.64
N ILE A 235 16.51 2.46 21.61
CA ILE A 235 15.89 1.90 20.41
C ILE A 235 14.71 2.78 19.96
N VAL A 236 13.83 3.18 20.87
CA VAL A 236 12.69 4.06 20.54
C VAL A 236 13.17 5.37 19.92
N ILE A 237 14.22 5.99 20.48
CA ILE A 237 14.81 7.23 19.93
C ILE A 237 15.41 6.98 18.54
N ALA A 238 16.15 5.87 18.36
CA ALA A 238 16.73 5.51 17.07
C ALA A 238 15.68 5.22 15.98
N LEU A 239 14.45 4.84 16.36
CA LEU A 239 13.33 4.63 15.46
C LEU A 239 12.62 5.92 15.02
N VAL A 240 12.85 7.06 15.69
CA VAL A 240 12.17 8.33 15.35
C VAL A 240 12.45 8.76 13.91
N PRO A 241 13.71 8.82 13.42
CA PRO A 241 13.97 9.23 12.05
C PRO A 241 13.33 8.35 10.96
N PRO A 242 13.38 7.00 11.00
CA PRO A 242 12.77 6.17 9.97
C PRO A 242 11.23 6.30 10.00
N ILE A 243 10.61 6.41 11.18
CA ILE A 243 9.17 6.66 11.30
C ILE A 243 8.79 8.00 10.65
N ALA A 244 9.53 9.08 10.97
CA ALA A 244 9.27 10.40 10.39
C ALA A 244 9.44 10.41 8.86
N SER A 245 10.48 9.72 8.35
CA SER A 245 10.72 9.55 6.92
C SER A 245 9.59 8.78 6.22
N MET A 246 9.11 7.70 6.84
CA MET A 246 7.98 6.93 6.34
C MET A 246 6.70 7.77 6.28
N GLU A 247 6.40 8.52 7.34
CA GLU A 247 5.20 9.37 7.40
C GLU A 247 5.24 10.46 6.31
N TYR A 248 6.37 11.14 6.15
CA TYR A 248 6.56 12.12 5.06
C TYR A 248 6.32 11.48 3.68
N THR A 249 6.88 10.29 3.46
CA THR A 249 6.74 9.56 2.19
C THR A 249 5.28 9.16 1.94
N ILE A 250 4.57 8.70 2.97
CA ILE A 250 3.15 8.35 2.91
C ILE A 250 2.31 9.57 2.54
N GLN A 251 2.55 10.72 3.17
CA GLN A 251 1.81 11.95 2.88
C GLN A 251 2.01 12.41 1.44
N LYS A 252 3.26 12.39 0.96
CA LYS A 252 3.58 12.77 -0.42
C LYS A 252 3.01 11.78 -1.44
N SER A 253 3.05 10.48 -1.14
CA SER A 253 2.40 9.44 -1.93
C SER A 253 0.88 9.65 -2.00
N ARG A 254 0.21 9.98 -0.89
CA ARG A 254 -1.21 10.33 -0.85
C ARG A 254 -1.53 11.54 -1.74
N ARG A 255 -0.70 12.59 -1.68
CA ARG A 255 -0.85 13.79 -2.52
C ARG A 255 -0.70 13.46 -4.01
N ARG A 256 0.31 12.67 -4.36
CA ARG A 256 0.53 12.20 -5.74
C ARG A 256 -0.64 11.38 -6.26
N ASN A 257 -1.10 10.39 -5.49
CA ASN A 257 -2.25 9.55 -5.87
C ASN A 257 -3.54 10.38 -6.01
N TRP A 258 -3.72 11.41 -5.19
CA TRP A 258 -4.84 12.34 -5.34
C TRP A 258 -4.79 13.11 -6.67
N LEU A 259 -3.63 13.66 -7.04
CA LEU A 259 -3.45 14.36 -8.31
C LEU A 259 -3.73 13.44 -9.50
N LEU A 260 -3.15 12.24 -9.48
CA LEU A 260 -3.35 11.24 -10.54
C LEU A 260 -4.81 10.78 -10.63
N ALA A 261 -5.52 10.68 -9.50
CA ALA A 261 -6.94 10.37 -9.48
C ALA A 261 -7.81 11.47 -10.09
N GLU A 262 -7.51 12.74 -9.82
CA GLU A 262 -8.24 13.87 -10.43
C GLU A 262 -7.98 13.94 -11.95
N LEU A 263 -6.74 13.72 -12.39
CA LEU A 263 -6.39 13.62 -13.81
C LEU A 263 -7.14 12.47 -14.50
N ALA A 264 -7.17 11.28 -13.89
CA ALA A 264 -7.88 10.13 -14.46
C ALA A 264 -9.40 10.35 -14.54
N LYS A 265 -9.99 11.04 -13.55
CA LYS A 265 -11.40 11.45 -13.62
C LYS A 265 -11.66 12.42 -14.76
N HIS A 266 -10.77 13.41 -14.94
CA HIS A 266 -10.86 14.37 -16.04
C HIS A 266 -10.81 13.69 -17.41
N GLU A 267 -9.88 12.75 -17.60
CA GLU A 267 -9.78 11.96 -18.83
C GLU A 267 -11.01 11.07 -19.08
N GLU A 268 -11.51 10.38 -18.06
CA GLU A 268 -12.67 9.49 -18.22
C GLU A 268 -13.97 10.28 -18.48
N ALA A 269 -14.12 11.46 -17.85
CA ALA A 269 -15.23 12.36 -18.16
C ALA A 269 -15.15 12.96 -19.57
N ALA A 270 -13.94 13.20 -20.09
CA ALA A 270 -13.75 13.63 -21.48
C ALA A 270 -14.14 12.52 -22.47
N ARG A 271 -13.78 11.26 -22.21
CA ARG A 271 -14.19 10.09 -23.03
C ARG A 271 -15.70 9.89 -23.06
N ALA A 272 -16.40 10.18 -21.97
CA ALA A 272 -17.86 10.05 -21.94
C ALA A 272 -18.60 11.10 -22.78
N ARG A 273 -17.90 12.16 -23.23
CA ARG A 273 -18.47 13.24 -24.07
C ARG A 273 -18.21 13.06 -25.57
N THR A 274 -17.29 12.16 -25.95
CA THR A 274 -16.96 11.81 -27.34
C THR A 274 -17.75 10.59 -27.78
#